data_AF-A0A8J6UE72-F1
#
_entry.id   AF-A0A8J6UE72-F1
#
_cell.length_a   1.000
_cell.length_b   1.000
_cell.length_c   1.000
_cell.angle_alpha   90.00
_cell.angle_beta   90.00
_cell.angle_gamma   90.00
#
_symmetry.space_group_name_H-M   'P 1'
#
loop_
_entity.id
_entity.type
_entity.pdbx_description
1 polymer ?
#
loop_
_entity_poly.entity_id
_entity_poly.type
_entity_poly.pdbx_seq_one_letter_code
_entity_poly.pdbx_strand_id
1 'polypeptide(L)'
;MSTVVCTAPLNVRALPVINSQILGVLESGRAIATNGESNAWYEVDFQGSIGYVYGGYVAPVNQYPETFAIVNVGALNVRDQPSASGKKLGLVYRDNVLKVQAITSGWLEIEFNRGIGYVSQSYAKVYAALPGYSAIVTANLLNIRNGPSRQSQIISQVPGGTQLTIDSVIGAWCQLKMNGQQVYTPARYLRQVPVIDEVSSTIEQAAEDEAPLIDKPEADEPAIMQLQPVNKLPVAGSSSQQNVARTWNNYGALLQRLSRAKALDVACAVAVLCVESSGKGFEYDNQNRMIIRFENHKFYRYWGKQHQAQFDQHFKYTKGKAWTGHQWRTSPDHQWQSFHGNQAKEWQAFLFAQSIDKEAAMLSISMGAPQIMGFNYRQIGYDNVEQMFDAFCEGMDSQIAGFFNFFSPAMIKQLQQLDFVAFAKGYNGDGQKQKYGQWIRNHYDAFKHLHDQTLTTNANNRRLA
;
A
#
# COMPACT_ATOMS: atom_id res chain seq x y z
N MET A 1 32.34 -2.49 0.31
CA MET A 1 31.53 -2.28 1.52
C MET A 1 30.23 -3.05 1.38
N SER A 2 29.87 -3.83 2.38
CA SER A 2 28.54 -4.42 2.53
C SER A 2 27.72 -3.61 3.53
N THR A 3 26.42 -3.87 3.64
CA THR A 3 25.55 -3.27 4.65
C THR A 3 24.94 -4.35 5.52
N VAL A 4 25.06 -4.21 6.83
CA VAL A 4 24.47 -5.10 7.82
C VAL A 4 23.49 -4.36 8.72
N VAL A 5 22.52 -5.08 9.28
CA VAL A 5 21.44 -4.57 10.12
C VAL A 5 21.63 -5.10 11.54
N CYS A 6 21.58 -4.21 12.54
CA CYS A 6 21.62 -4.61 13.94
C CYS A 6 20.31 -5.32 14.31
N THR A 7 20.34 -6.56 14.80
CA THR A 7 19.13 -7.31 15.20
C THR A 7 18.69 -7.01 16.63
N ALA A 8 19.54 -6.34 17.40
CA ALA A 8 19.30 -5.84 18.75
C ALA A 8 20.11 -4.55 18.99
N PRO A 9 19.89 -3.82 20.09
CA PRO A 9 20.82 -2.77 20.51
C PRO A 9 22.24 -3.33 20.62
N LEU A 10 23.19 -2.73 19.91
CA LEU A 10 24.50 -3.32 19.67
C LEU A 10 25.62 -2.37 20.06
N ASN A 11 26.46 -2.80 20.99
CA ASN A 11 27.64 -2.04 21.40
C ASN A 11 28.64 -1.93 20.25
N VAL A 12 29.11 -0.71 20.00
CA VAL A 12 30.29 -0.44 19.16
C VAL A 12 31.49 -0.40 20.08
N ARG A 13 32.53 -1.15 19.73
CA ARG A 13 33.73 -1.33 20.55
C ARG A 13 34.97 -0.77 19.86
N ALA A 14 35.94 -0.33 20.66
CA ALA A 14 37.20 0.21 20.16
C ALA A 14 38.10 -0.85 19.50
N LEU A 15 37.98 -2.12 19.92
CA LEU A 15 38.70 -3.27 19.37
C LEU A 15 37.75 -4.47 19.21
N PRO A 16 38.01 -5.41 18.27
CA PRO A 16 37.16 -6.59 18.00
C PRO A 16 37.31 -7.68 19.08
N VAL A 17 37.07 -7.32 20.34
CA VAL A 17 37.08 -8.22 21.51
C VAL A 17 36.01 -7.77 22.51
N ILE A 18 35.40 -8.73 23.23
CA ILE A 18 34.22 -8.48 24.09
C ILE A 18 34.49 -7.59 25.32
N ASN A 19 35.75 -7.36 25.68
CA ASN A 19 36.16 -6.61 26.87
C ASN A 19 36.79 -5.24 26.54
N SER A 20 36.87 -4.85 25.27
CA SER A 20 37.39 -3.54 24.89
C SER A 20 36.39 -2.43 25.21
N GLN A 21 36.88 -1.19 25.25
CA GLN A 21 36.07 0.00 25.52
C GLN A 21 34.86 0.07 24.58
N ILE A 22 33.69 0.32 25.16
CA ILE A 22 32.46 0.61 24.41
C ILE A 22 32.50 2.08 24.00
N LEU A 23 32.50 2.34 22.69
CA LEU A 23 32.47 3.67 22.09
C LEU A 23 31.05 4.23 22.03
N GLY A 24 30.05 3.35 21.95
CA GLY A 24 28.65 3.71 21.92
C GLY A 24 27.76 2.52 21.64
N VAL A 25 26.48 2.80 21.36
CA VAL A 25 25.46 1.77 21.08
C VAL A 25 24.72 2.14 19.81
N LEU A 26 24.56 1.18 18.91
CA LEU A 26 23.69 1.26 17.76
C LEU A 26 22.29 0.74 18.13
N GLU A 27 21.27 1.42 17.62
CA GLU A 27 19.88 1.02 17.83
C GLU A 27 19.54 -0.26 17.05
N SER A 28 18.58 -1.03 17.54
CA SER A 28 18.04 -2.17 16.80
C SER A 28 17.46 -1.71 15.45
N GLY A 29 17.64 -2.53 14.43
CA GLY A 29 17.25 -2.27 13.04
C GLY A 29 18.20 -1.34 12.29
N ARG A 30 19.20 -0.71 12.94
CA ARG A 30 20.12 0.22 12.29
C ARG A 30 20.95 -0.50 11.22
N ALA A 31 20.89 0.02 9.99
CA ALA A 31 21.69 -0.47 8.85
C ALA A 31 23.02 0.29 8.74
N ILE A 32 24.14 -0.40 8.81
CA ILE A 32 25.49 0.19 8.83
C ILE A 32 26.35 -0.40 7.72
N ALA A 33 27.11 0.48 7.06
CA ALA A 33 28.12 0.07 6.11
C ALA A 33 29.32 -0.53 6.85
N THR A 34 29.91 -1.57 6.27
CA THR A 34 31.03 -2.30 6.85
C THR A 34 31.98 -2.80 5.76
N ASN A 35 33.25 -3.01 6.15
CA ASN A 35 34.28 -3.60 5.30
C ASN A 35 34.21 -5.13 5.25
N GLY A 36 33.27 -5.75 5.99
CA GLY A 36 33.07 -7.19 6.04
C GLY A 36 33.38 -7.76 7.42
N GLU A 37 33.17 -9.07 7.54
CA GLU A 37 33.41 -9.81 8.77
C GLU A 37 34.87 -10.27 8.86
N SER A 38 35.47 -10.11 10.04
CA SER A 38 36.76 -10.70 10.40
C SER A 38 36.70 -11.21 11.83
N ASN A 39 36.97 -12.50 12.04
CA ASN A 39 36.95 -13.16 13.35
C ASN A 39 35.65 -12.93 14.14
N ALA A 40 34.48 -13.02 13.49
CA ALA A 40 33.16 -12.74 14.08
C ALA A 40 32.91 -11.27 14.48
N TRP A 41 33.71 -10.32 13.97
CA TRP A 41 33.49 -8.89 14.15
C TRP A 41 33.37 -8.17 12.81
N TYR A 42 32.53 -7.15 12.79
CA TYR A 42 32.37 -6.25 11.65
C TYR A 42 33.01 -4.90 11.99
N GLU A 43 33.93 -4.44 11.15
CA GLU A 43 34.48 -3.09 11.23
C GLU A 43 33.50 -2.08 10.65
N VAL A 44 33.25 -0.99 11.38
CA VAL A 44 32.25 0.03 11.04
C VAL A 44 32.80 1.43 11.28
N ASP A 45 32.38 2.40 10.47
CA ASP A 45 32.56 3.82 10.79
C ASP A 45 31.52 4.21 11.85
N PHE A 46 32.01 4.64 13.01
CA PHE A 46 31.19 5.16 14.08
C PHE A 46 31.68 6.55 14.49
N GLN A 47 30.86 7.55 14.17
CA GLN A 47 31.12 8.96 14.50
C GLN A 47 32.46 9.48 13.95
N GLY A 48 32.90 9.01 12.79
CA GLY A 48 34.17 9.42 12.16
C GLY A 48 35.40 8.71 12.73
N SER A 49 35.22 7.66 13.53
CA SER A 49 36.27 6.76 14.00
C SER A 49 35.93 5.32 13.65
N ILE A 50 36.95 4.47 13.54
CA ILE A 50 36.74 3.02 13.34
C ILE A 50 36.26 2.39 14.66
N GLY A 51 35.21 1.58 14.57
CA GLY A 51 34.72 0.75 15.67
C GLY A 51 34.37 -0.67 15.19
N TYR A 52 34.09 -1.55 16.14
CA TYR A 52 33.82 -2.96 15.89
C TYR A 52 32.49 -3.40 16.53
N VAL A 53 31.67 -4.13 15.79
CA VAL A 53 30.43 -4.73 16.27
C VAL A 53 30.47 -6.25 16.13
N TYR A 54 29.84 -6.97 17.06
CA TYR A 54 29.88 -8.43 17.07
C TYR A 54 28.91 -9.02 16.04
N GLY A 55 29.40 -9.96 15.24
CA GLY A 55 28.70 -10.59 14.12
C GLY A 55 27.39 -11.28 14.53
N GLY A 56 27.32 -11.83 15.74
CA GLY A 56 26.13 -12.50 16.25
C GLY A 56 24.90 -11.60 16.45
N TYR A 57 25.06 -10.28 16.36
CA TYR A 57 23.96 -9.30 16.50
C TYR A 57 23.73 -8.49 15.23
N VAL A 58 24.25 -8.94 14.09
CA VAL A 58 23.99 -8.32 12.80
C VAL A 58 23.51 -9.35 11.78
N ALA A 59 22.71 -8.88 10.82
CA ALA A 59 22.22 -9.67 9.71
C ALA A 59 22.42 -8.92 8.38
N PRO A 60 22.63 -9.61 7.25
CA PRO A 60 22.66 -8.98 5.92
C PRO A 60 21.40 -8.15 5.65
N VAL A 61 21.55 -6.92 5.14
CA VAL A 61 20.41 -6.02 4.91
C VAL A 61 19.39 -6.58 3.91
N ASN A 62 19.82 -7.42 2.98
CA ASN A 62 18.96 -8.04 1.96
C ASN A 62 17.97 -9.09 2.51
N GLN A 63 18.11 -9.50 3.78
CA GLN A 63 17.13 -10.35 4.46
C GLN A 63 15.86 -9.56 4.84
N TYR A 64 15.92 -8.23 4.78
CA TYR A 64 14.80 -7.36 5.12
C TYR A 64 14.23 -6.72 3.86
N PRO A 65 12.92 -6.91 3.57
CA PRO A 65 12.32 -6.46 2.31
C PRO A 65 12.16 -4.94 2.24
N GLU A 66 12.18 -4.25 3.38
CA GLU A 66 11.99 -2.80 3.44
C GLU A 66 13.08 -2.12 4.26
N THR A 67 13.60 -1.01 3.71
CA THR A 67 14.53 -0.12 4.40
C THR A 67 13.98 1.30 4.39
N PHE A 68 14.29 2.03 5.45
CA PHE A 68 13.81 3.37 5.71
C PHE A 68 14.97 4.26 6.16
N ALA A 69 14.89 5.55 5.88
CA ALA A 69 15.86 6.54 6.30
C ALA A 69 15.18 7.60 7.14
N ILE A 70 15.73 7.86 8.33
CA ILE A 70 15.27 8.90 9.23
C ILE A 70 16.22 10.09 9.11
N VAL A 71 15.71 11.23 8.65
CA VAL A 71 16.49 12.46 8.46
C VAL A 71 16.96 12.99 9.82
N ASN A 72 18.26 13.25 9.99
CA ASN A 72 18.85 13.67 11.27
C ASN A 72 19.21 15.18 11.32
N VAL A 73 19.07 15.90 10.21
CA VAL A 73 19.32 17.35 10.08
C VAL A 73 18.02 18.14 9.95
N GLY A 74 18.06 19.44 10.28
CA GLY A 74 16.88 20.31 10.25
C GLY A 74 16.15 20.30 8.91
N ALA A 75 16.90 20.41 7.81
CA ALA A 75 16.40 20.30 6.45
C ALA A 75 17.47 19.63 5.56
N LEU A 76 17.04 18.75 4.66
CA LEU A 76 17.86 17.97 3.75
C LEU A 76 17.32 18.12 2.34
N ASN A 77 18.19 18.46 1.39
CA ASN A 77 17.82 18.60 0.00
C ASN A 77 17.58 17.22 -0.63
N VAL A 78 16.44 17.07 -1.31
CA VAL A 78 16.20 15.98 -2.25
C VAL A 78 16.62 16.42 -3.63
N ARG A 79 17.35 15.58 -4.35
CA ARG A 79 17.95 15.88 -5.66
C ARG A 79 17.50 14.90 -6.73
N ASP A 80 17.60 15.30 -7.99
CA ASP A 80 17.21 14.49 -9.15
C ASP A 80 18.22 13.41 -9.55
N GLN A 81 19.43 13.47 -8.99
CA GLN A 81 20.50 12.50 -9.18
C GLN A 81 21.34 12.38 -7.90
N PRO A 82 22.05 11.26 -7.67
CA PRO A 82 22.88 11.02 -6.48
C PRO A 82 24.17 11.83 -6.50
N SER A 83 24.06 13.17 -6.49
CA SER A 83 25.19 14.09 -6.53
C SER A 83 24.86 15.42 -5.83
N ALA A 84 25.84 16.03 -5.17
CA ALA A 84 25.70 17.34 -4.53
C ALA A 84 25.47 18.47 -5.55
N SER A 85 25.81 18.25 -6.83
CA SER A 85 25.51 19.16 -7.93
C SER A 85 24.14 18.90 -8.59
N GLY A 86 23.43 17.83 -8.21
CA GLY A 86 22.10 17.50 -8.74
C GLY A 86 21.08 18.61 -8.49
N LYS A 87 20.12 18.76 -9.40
CA LYS A 87 19.05 19.75 -9.28
C LYS A 87 18.25 19.45 -8.02
N LYS A 88 17.98 20.48 -7.23
CA LYS A 88 17.13 20.36 -6.03
C LYS A 88 15.68 20.15 -6.47
N LEU A 89 15.09 19.04 -6.04
CA LEU A 89 13.67 18.72 -6.23
C LEU A 89 12.82 19.25 -5.08
N GLY A 90 13.39 19.35 -3.87
CA GLY A 90 12.71 19.86 -2.69
C GLY A 90 13.48 19.61 -1.39
N LEU A 91 12.77 19.68 -0.27
CA LEU A 91 13.32 19.49 1.08
C LEU A 91 12.55 18.39 1.82
N VAL A 92 13.27 17.63 2.62
CA VAL A 92 12.76 16.80 3.71
C VAL A 92 13.37 17.29 5.02
N TYR A 93 12.69 17.08 6.13
CA TYR A 93 13.04 17.71 7.42
C TYR A 93 13.40 16.67 8.47
N ARG A 94 14.04 17.12 9.56
CA ARG A 94 14.42 16.24 10.68
C ARG A 94 13.25 15.36 11.12
N ASP A 95 13.54 14.11 11.41
CA ASP A 95 12.60 13.07 11.80
C ASP A 95 11.64 12.60 10.70
N ASN A 96 11.69 13.19 9.49
CA ASN A 96 11.01 12.59 8.35
C ASN A 96 11.60 11.20 8.09
N VAL A 97 10.72 10.23 7.87
CA VAL A 97 11.07 8.86 7.54
C VAL A 97 10.77 8.64 6.07
N LEU A 98 11.78 8.20 5.34
CA LEU A 98 11.79 8.09 3.90
C LEU A 98 11.92 6.61 3.56
N LYS A 99 11.02 6.06 2.76
CA LYS A 99 11.20 4.70 2.23
C LYS A 99 12.40 4.71 1.28
N VAL A 100 13.36 3.83 1.52
CA VAL A 100 14.59 3.71 0.73
C VAL A 100 14.41 2.58 -0.26
N GLN A 101 14.55 2.90 -1.55
CA GLN A 101 14.46 1.94 -2.65
C GLN A 101 15.82 1.33 -2.97
N ALA A 102 16.88 2.14 -2.87
CA ALA A 102 18.26 1.72 -3.09
C ALA A 102 19.25 2.59 -2.31
N ILE A 103 20.42 2.02 -2.04
CA ILE A 103 21.56 2.72 -1.43
C ILE A 103 22.72 2.65 -2.42
N THR A 104 23.13 3.79 -2.96
CA THR A 104 24.15 3.87 -4.02
C THR A 104 25.15 4.96 -3.68
N SER A 105 26.41 4.57 -3.45
CA SER A 105 27.56 5.50 -3.31
C SER A 105 27.33 6.67 -2.33
N GLY A 106 26.77 6.39 -1.15
CA GLY A 106 26.49 7.41 -0.13
C GLY A 106 25.23 8.26 -0.38
N TRP A 107 24.41 7.87 -1.35
CA TRP A 107 23.09 8.43 -1.62
C TRP A 107 21.99 7.39 -1.40
N LEU A 108 20.87 7.87 -0.89
CA LEU A 108 19.66 7.07 -0.69
C LEU A 108 18.68 7.44 -1.80
N GLU A 109 18.34 6.45 -2.61
CA GLU A 109 17.25 6.55 -3.57
C GLU A 109 15.93 6.43 -2.80
N ILE A 110 15.12 7.48 -2.88
CA ILE A 110 13.84 7.59 -2.20
C ILE A 110 12.77 7.92 -3.22
N GLU A 111 11.54 7.56 -2.92
CA GLU A 111 10.40 8.03 -3.70
C GLU A 111 10.03 9.45 -3.25
N PHE A 112 10.08 10.42 -4.17
CA PHE A 112 9.86 11.84 -3.89
C PHE A 112 9.15 12.53 -5.06
N ASN A 113 8.01 13.17 -4.81
CA ASN A 113 7.21 13.90 -5.82
C ASN A 113 6.97 13.09 -7.12
N ARG A 114 6.40 11.89 -7.01
CA ARG A 114 5.98 11.00 -8.13
C ARG A 114 7.14 10.46 -8.96
N GLY A 115 8.36 10.68 -8.50
CA GLY A 115 9.57 10.23 -9.14
C GLY A 115 10.60 9.77 -8.13
N ILE A 116 11.79 9.51 -8.64
CA ILE A 116 12.93 9.15 -7.83
C ILE A 116 13.63 10.43 -7.38
N GLY A 117 13.88 10.54 -6.09
CA GLY A 117 14.74 11.55 -5.49
C GLY A 117 15.93 10.90 -4.81
N TYR A 118 16.99 11.68 -4.63
CA TYR A 118 18.19 11.24 -3.96
C TYR A 118 18.50 12.19 -2.80
N VAL A 119 18.71 11.62 -1.63
CA VAL A 119 19.21 12.35 -0.45
C VAL A 119 20.56 11.79 -0.04
N SER A 120 21.45 12.65 0.47
CA SER A 120 22.75 12.19 0.93
C SER A 120 22.58 11.40 2.24
N GLN A 121 23.13 10.19 2.26
CA GLN A 121 23.05 9.27 3.40
C GLN A 121 23.71 9.85 4.65
N SER A 122 24.71 10.73 4.52
CA SER A 122 25.37 11.38 5.66
C SER A 122 24.41 12.19 6.54
N TYR A 123 23.24 12.54 6.02
CA TYR A 123 22.21 13.33 6.71
C TYR A 123 20.95 12.51 7.06
N ALA A 124 21.05 11.17 7.01
CA ALA A 124 19.97 10.29 7.42
C ALA A 124 20.51 8.98 8.03
N LYS A 125 19.78 8.45 9.01
CA LYS A 125 20.06 7.13 9.58
C LYS A 125 19.17 6.11 8.89
N VAL A 126 19.77 5.07 8.32
CA VAL A 126 19.04 3.98 7.65
C VAL A 126 18.69 2.87 8.64
N TYR A 127 17.46 2.37 8.56
CA TYR A 127 16.93 1.26 9.34
C TYR A 127 16.27 0.24 8.42
N ALA A 128 16.42 -1.04 8.73
CA ALA A 128 15.54 -2.06 8.19
C ALA A 128 14.24 -2.10 9.00
N ALA A 129 13.13 -2.46 8.36
CA ALA A 129 11.91 -2.81 9.06
C ALA A 129 12.08 -4.19 9.70
N LEU A 130 12.20 -4.22 11.02
CA LEU A 130 12.24 -5.47 11.77
C LEU A 130 10.82 -6.02 11.94
N PRO A 131 10.66 -7.36 12.08
CA PRO A 131 9.37 -7.96 12.39
C PRO A 131 8.72 -7.32 13.63
N GLY A 132 7.40 -7.15 13.57
CA GLY A 132 6.62 -6.65 14.69
C GLY A 132 6.35 -7.69 15.77
N TYR A 133 5.50 -7.32 16.73
CA TYR A 133 5.18 -8.10 17.93
C TYR A 133 3.85 -7.64 18.54
N SER A 134 3.25 -8.45 19.42
CA SER A 134 2.12 -8.00 20.25
C SER A 134 2.63 -7.17 21.43
N ALA A 135 1.95 -6.07 21.74
CA ALA A 135 2.37 -5.14 22.77
C ALA A 135 1.20 -4.55 23.55
N ILE A 136 1.44 -4.18 24.81
CA ILE A 136 0.52 -3.41 25.65
C ILE A 136 0.97 -1.94 25.71
N VAL A 137 0.02 -1.02 25.55
CA VAL A 137 0.26 0.43 25.69
C VAL A 137 0.55 0.78 27.15
N THR A 138 1.70 1.43 27.41
CA THR A 138 2.12 1.83 28.77
C THR A 138 1.86 3.30 29.10
N ALA A 139 1.61 4.14 28.09
CA ALA A 139 1.20 5.53 28.30
C ALA A 139 -0.28 5.62 28.67
N ASN A 140 -0.70 6.62 29.45
CA ASN A 140 -2.12 6.85 29.76
C ASN A 140 -2.97 7.00 28.49
N LEU A 141 -2.44 7.70 27.49
CA LEU A 141 -3.04 7.88 26.18
C LEU A 141 -1.92 7.98 25.13
N LEU A 142 -1.91 7.05 24.18
CA LEU A 142 -0.87 6.92 23.18
C LEU A 142 -1.32 7.52 21.85
N ASN A 143 -0.55 8.48 21.32
CA ASN A 143 -0.80 9.06 20.01
C ASN A 143 -0.46 8.07 18.89
N ILE A 144 -1.41 7.89 17.98
CA ILE A 144 -1.26 7.17 16.72
C ILE A 144 -1.20 8.20 15.60
N ARG A 145 -0.18 8.09 14.75
CA ARG A 145 0.16 9.08 13.75
C ARG A 145 0.14 8.50 12.35
N ASN A 146 -0.11 9.34 11.36
CA ASN A 146 -0.04 8.95 9.94
C ASN A 146 1.38 8.90 9.37
N GLY A 147 2.39 9.05 10.21
CA GLY A 147 3.79 8.91 9.83
C GLY A 147 4.68 8.72 11.06
N PRO A 148 5.86 8.10 10.91
CA PRO A 148 6.77 7.86 12.03
C PRO A 148 7.62 9.10 12.35
N SER A 149 6.96 10.25 12.53
CA SER A 149 7.57 11.50 13.00
C SER A 149 6.73 12.13 14.11
N ARG A 150 7.39 12.88 15.01
CA ARG A 150 6.70 13.69 16.01
C ARG A 150 5.91 14.85 15.38
N GLN A 151 6.26 15.24 14.16
CA GLN A 151 5.54 16.27 13.39
C GLN A 151 4.38 15.68 12.56
N SER A 152 4.33 14.36 12.38
CA SER A 152 3.22 13.70 11.67
C SER A 152 1.91 13.90 12.41
N GLN A 153 0.83 14.08 11.66
CA GLN A 153 -0.50 14.33 12.21
C GLN A 153 -0.92 13.16 13.11
N ILE A 154 -1.44 13.50 14.28
CA ILE A 154 -2.11 12.53 15.16
C ILE A 154 -3.45 12.24 14.52
N ILE A 155 -3.67 10.98 14.15
CA ILE A 155 -4.90 10.52 13.50
C ILE A 155 -5.80 9.76 14.46
N SER A 156 -5.25 9.22 15.56
CA SER A 156 -6.01 8.59 16.62
C SER A 156 -5.22 8.60 17.92
N GLN A 157 -5.88 8.25 19.02
CA GLN A 157 -5.26 8.03 20.32
C GLN A 157 -5.77 6.74 20.93
N VAL A 158 -4.88 5.98 21.56
CA VAL A 158 -5.18 4.66 22.15
C VAL A 158 -4.95 4.70 23.66
N PRO A 159 -5.92 4.31 24.51
CA PRO A 159 -5.75 4.31 25.96
C PRO A 159 -4.65 3.36 26.45
N GLY A 160 -4.07 3.68 27.61
CA GLY A 160 -3.17 2.79 28.33
C GLY A 160 -3.82 1.45 28.67
N GLY A 161 -3.03 0.39 28.62
CA GLY A 161 -3.50 -0.99 28.81
C GLY A 161 -4.02 -1.66 27.53
N THR A 162 -4.26 -0.91 26.45
CA THR A 162 -4.72 -1.51 25.18
C THR A 162 -3.64 -2.42 24.59
N GLN A 163 -4.06 -3.59 24.09
CA GLN A 163 -3.19 -4.47 23.32
C GLN A 163 -3.19 -4.07 21.84
N LEU A 164 -2.00 -3.99 21.26
CA LEU A 164 -1.76 -3.68 19.86
C LEU A 164 -0.95 -4.79 19.21
N THR A 165 -1.27 -5.12 17.97
CA THR A 165 -0.40 -5.92 17.10
C THR A 165 0.45 -4.97 16.28
N ILE A 166 1.77 -5.04 16.47
CA ILE A 166 2.74 -4.27 15.70
C ILE A 166 3.12 -5.07 14.46
N ASP A 167 3.11 -4.43 13.29
CA ASP A 167 3.49 -5.06 12.02
C ASP A 167 5.01 -5.03 11.83
N SER A 168 5.63 -3.88 12.11
CA SER A 168 7.07 -3.73 11.99
C SER A 168 7.65 -2.68 12.94
N VAL A 169 8.95 -2.77 13.21
CA VAL A 169 9.70 -1.79 14.00
C VAL A 169 10.71 -1.09 13.10
N ILE A 170 10.67 0.24 13.10
CA ILE A 170 11.52 1.12 12.29
C ILE A 170 12.19 2.11 13.25
N GLY A 171 13.37 1.76 13.74
CA GLY A 171 14.10 2.53 14.74
C GLY A 171 13.25 2.77 16.00
N ALA A 172 12.95 4.02 16.33
CA ALA A 172 12.16 4.38 17.50
C ALA A 172 10.62 4.33 17.29
N TRP A 173 10.16 3.88 16.12
CA TRP A 173 8.76 3.84 15.74
C TRP A 173 8.29 2.42 15.46
N CYS A 174 7.05 2.15 15.83
CA CYS A 174 6.33 0.94 15.47
C CYS A 174 5.30 1.31 14.39
N GLN A 175 5.27 0.50 13.35
CA GLN A 175 4.25 0.53 12.32
C GLN A 175 3.20 -0.53 12.65
N LEU A 176 1.94 -0.17 12.57
CA LEU A 176 0.81 -1.05 12.80
C LEU A 176 -0.34 -0.68 11.87
N LYS A 177 -1.33 -1.56 11.80
CA LYS A 177 -2.57 -1.29 11.07
C LYS A 177 -3.67 -0.88 12.04
N MET A 178 -4.34 0.24 11.77
CA MET A 178 -5.55 0.66 12.47
C MET A 178 -6.59 1.10 11.45
N ASN A 179 -7.79 0.53 11.52
CA ASN A 179 -8.89 0.82 10.58
C ASN A 179 -8.44 0.76 9.11
N GLY A 180 -7.73 -0.32 8.75
CA GLY A 180 -7.23 -0.48 7.38
C GLY A 180 -5.99 0.34 7.02
N GLN A 181 -5.65 1.38 7.80
CA GLN A 181 -4.56 2.30 7.50
C GLN A 181 -3.26 1.88 8.17
N GLN A 182 -2.15 2.09 7.47
CA GLN A 182 -0.83 1.98 8.06
C GLN A 182 -0.55 3.23 8.90
N VAL A 183 -0.35 3.02 10.19
CA VAL A 183 -0.17 4.06 11.20
C VAL A 183 1.09 3.80 12.00
N TYR A 184 1.51 4.81 12.74
CA TYR A 184 2.79 4.79 13.44
C TYR A 184 2.63 5.27 14.87
N THR A 185 3.33 4.63 15.79
CA THR A 185 3.40 5.04 17.19
C THR A 185 4.80 4.87 17.76
N PRO A 186 5.25 5.67 18.74
CA PRO A 186 6.58 5.50 19.30
C PRO A 186 6.71 4.19 20.09
N ALA A 187 7.75 3.40 19.77
CA ALA A 187 8.00 2.10 20.41
C ALA A 187 8.17 2.20 21.95
N ARG A 188 8.68 3.33 22.45
CA ARG A 188 8.92 3.57 23.89
C ARG A 188 7.68 3.51 24.78
N TYR A 189 6.48 3.58 24.19
CA TYR A 189 5.21 3.51 24.93
C TYR A 189 4.52 2.15 24.80
N LEU A 190 5.26 1.14 24.34
CA LEU A 190 4.79 -0.21 24.13
C LEU A 190 5.64 -1.16 24.98
N ARG A 191 4.97 -2.12 25.64
CA ARG A 191 5.61 -3.24 26.32
C ARG A 191 5.25 -4.51 25.56
N GLN A 192 6.24 -5.18 24.98
CA GLN A 192 6.03 -6.44 24.29
C GLN A 192 5.42 -7.49 25.23
N VAL A 193 4.45 -8.26 24.71
CA VAL A 193 3.82 -9.38 25.39
C VAL A 193 3.85 -10.62 24.49
N PRO A 194 3.85 -11.83 25.06
CA PRO A 194 3.64 -13.04 24.28
C PRO A 194 2.30 -12.96 23.53
N VAL A 195 2.22 -13.56 22.35
CA VAL A 195 0.93 -13.78 21.67
C VAL A 195 0.13 -14.74 22.55
N ILE A 196 -0.99 -14.28 23.10
CA ILE A 196 -1.92 -15.13 23.85
C ILE A 196 -3.03 -15.47 22.86
N ASP A 197 -3.06 -16.70 22.37
CA ASP A 197 -4.22 -17.23 21.66
C ASP A 197 -5.38 -17.34 22.66
N GLU A 198 -6.35 -16.43 22.61
CA GLU A 198 -7.58 -16.55 23.39
C GLU A 198 -8.49 -17.63 22.79
N VAL A 199 -8.15 -18.90 23.01
CA VAL A 199 -9.14 -19.97 23.19
C VAL A 199 -8.59 -20.96 24.21
N SER A 200 -8.75 -20.67 25.50
CA SER A 200 -8.62 -21.70 26.52
C SER A 200 -9.50 -21.40 27.73
N SER A 201 -10.74 -21.89 27.65
CA SER A 201 -11.42 -22.52 28.78
C SER A 201 -12.73 -23.13 28.31
N THR A 202 -12.68 -24.41 27.93
CA THR A 202 -13.68 -25.45 28.26
C THR A 202 -13.42 -26.69 27.39
N ILE A 203 -12.78 -27.71 27.96
CA ILE A 203 -13.32 -29.06 28.21
C ILE A 203 -12.12 -29.98 28.42
N GLU A 204 -12.02 -30.43 29.66
CA GLU A 204 -11.24 -31.57 30.11
C GLU A 204 -11.94 -32.87 29.66
N GLN A 205 -11.15 -33.90 29.36
CA GLN A 205 -11.50 -35.32 29.17
C GLN A 205 -12.17 -35.73 27.85
N ALA A 206 -11.41 -36.38 26.96
CA ALA A 206 -11.29 -37.84 26.95
C ALA A 206 -10.26 -38.25 25.88
N ALA A 207 -9.33 -39.11 26.28
CA ALA A 207 -8.30 -39.68 25.42
C ALA A 207 -8.79 -40.98 24.74
N GLU A 208 -8.05 -41.34 23.69
CA GLU A 208 -7.89 -42.67 23.07
C GLU A 208 -8.97 -43.13 22.07
N ASP A 209 -8.62 -43.07 20.78
CA ASP A 209 -8.42 -44.27 19.95
C ASP A 209 -7.68 -43.93 18.63
N GLU A 210 -6.65 -44.72 18.30
CA GLU A 210 -5.79 -44.57 17.12
C GLU A 210 -6.34 -45.26 15.85
N ALA A 211 -6.00 -44.65 14.70
CA ALA A 211 -5.88 -45.18 13.32
C ALA A 211 -7.11 -45.19 12.37
N PRO A 212 -6.94 -45.11 11.02
CA PRO A 212 -5.85 -44.54 10.21
C PRO A 212 -6.33 -43.46 9.20
N LEU A 213 -5.34 -42.72 8.66
CA LEU A 213 -5.44 -41.67 7.63
C LEU A 213 -6.35 -42.01 6.43
N ILE A 214 -7.38 -41.19 6.19
CA ILE A 214 -8.09 -41.10 4.92
C ILE A 214 -8.08 -39.64 4.47
N ASP A 215 -7.48 -39.43 3.29
CA ASP A 215 -7.40 -38.17 2.55
C ASP A 215 -8.79 -37.52 2.34
N LYS A 216 -9.00 -36.32 2.89
CA LYS A 216 -10.06 -35.40 2.48
C LYS A 216 -9.59 -33.95 2.64
N PRO A 217 -10.05 -33.06 1.75
CA PRO A 217 -9.35 -31.83 1.40
C PRO A 217 -9.37 -30.85 2.57
N GLU A 218 -8.24 -30.21 2.81
CA GLU A 218 -8.09 -29.08 3.74
C GLU A 218 -9.24 -28.10 3.55
N ALA A 219 -10.06 -27.98 4.60
CA ALA A 219 -10.92 -26.85 4.79
C ALA A 219 -10.01 -25.68 5.18
N ASP A 220 -10.07 -24.62 4.38
CA ASP A 220 -9.24 -23.41 4.50
C ASP A 220 -9.19 -22.88 5.94
N GLU A 221 -7.98 -22.85 6.49
CA GLU A 221 -7.55 -21.92 7.54
C GLU A 221 -7.91 -20.47 7.14
N PRO A 222 -8.04 -19.51 8.07
CA PRO A 222 -8.34 -18.12 7.74
C PRO A 222 -7.24 -17.55 6.83
N ALA A 223 -7.50 -17.54 5.52
CA ALA A 223 -6.54 -17.17 4.50
C ALA A 223 -6.09 -15.72 4.70
N ILE A 224 -4.83 -15.51 5.06
CA ILE A 224 -4.13 -14.24 4.82
C ILE A 224 -4.39 -13.90 3.36
N MET A 225 -5.00 -12.73 3.09
CA MET A 225 -5.42 -12.32 1.75
C MET A 225 -4.21 -12.06 0.84
N GLN A 226 -3.66 -13.14 0.26
CA GLN A 226 -2.53 -13.05 -0.67
C GLN A 226 -3.01 -12.40 -1.97
N LEU A 227 -2.39 -11.27 -2.33
CA LEU A 227 -2.68 -10.57 -3.58
C LEU A 227 -1.87 -11.16 -4.74
N GLN A 228 -0.60 -11.47 -4.49
CA GLN A 228 0.33 -11.93 -5.51
C GLN A 228 0.23 -13.44 -5.74
N PRO A 229 0.34 -13.93 -6.99
CA PRO A 229 0.33 -15.34 -7.29
C PRO A 229 1.68 -15.98 -6.95
N VAL A 230 1.66 -17.29 -6.64
CA VAL A 230 2.88 -18.09 -6.46
C VAL A 230 3.74 -18.09 -7.73
N ASN A 231 3.10 -18.26 -8.89
CA ASN A 231 3.77 -18.25 -10.19
C ASN A 231 3.67 -16.87 -10.83
N LYS A 232 4.79 -16.14 -10.90
CA LYS A 232 4.89 -14.84 -11.56
C LYS A 232 5.20 -14.99 -13.05
N LEU A 233 4.67 -14.07 -13.87
CA LEU A 233 4.95 -13.98 -15.30
C LEU A 233 6.14 -13.05 -15.55
N PRO A 234 6.99 -13.34 -16.56
CA PRO A 234 8.03 -12.41 -16.97
C PRO A 234 7.42 -11.12 -17.52
N VAL A 235 7.92 -9.97 -17.08
CA VAL A 235 7.49 -8.66 -17.57
C VAL A 235 8.32 -8.31 -18.82
N ALA A 236 7.96 -8.90 -19.95
CA ALA A 236 8.66 -8.75 -21.22
C ALA A 236 7.70 -8.76 -22.42
N GLY A 237 8.20 -8.42 -23.61
CA GLY A 237 7.43 -8.40 -24.86
C GLY A 237 6.70 -7.09 -25.12
N SER A 238 5.59 -7.16 -25.85
CA SER A 238 4.75 -6.02 -26.22
C SER A 238 4.16 -5.29 -25.00
N SER A 239 3.72 -4.04 -25.17
CA SER A 239 3.09 -3.27 -24.08
C SER A 239 1.89 -4.01 -23.45
N SER A 240 1.10 -4.72 -24.26
CA SER A 240 -0.03 -5.53 -23.76
C SER A 240 0.44 -6.71 -22.91
N GLN A 241 1.51 -7.39 -23.31
CA GLN A 241 2.14 -8.49 -22.55
C GLN A 241 2.72 -8.00 -21.22
N GLN A 242 3.42 -6.86 -21.24
CA GLN A 242 3.94 -6.26 -20.01
C GLN A 242 2.82 -5.84 -19.06
N ASN A 243 1.71 -5.29 -19.57
CA ASN A 243 0.58 -4.87 -18.75
C ASN A 243 -0.07 -6.07 -18.04
N VAL A 244 -0.39 -7.14 -18.79
CA VAL A 244 -1.00 -8.34 -18.17
C VAL A 244 -0.06 -9.04 -17.20
N ALA A 245 1.25 -9.07 -17.48
CA ALA A 245 2.23 -9.65 -16.56
C ALA A 245 2.31 -8.86 -15.24
N ARG A 246 2.31 -7.52 -15.28
CA ARG A 246 2.31 -6.68 -14.07
C ARG A 246 1.02 -6.84 -13.27
N THR A 247 -0.14 -6.79 -13.93
CA THR A 247 -1.44 -6.99 -13.29
C THR A 247 -1.51 -8.37 -12.62
N TRP A 248 -1.07 -9.41 -13.31
CA TRP A 248 -0.97 -10.74 -12.75
C TRP A 248 -0.02 -10.81 -11.56
N ASN A 249 1.20 -10.28 -11.68
CA ASN A 249 2.20 -10.37 -10.62
C ASN A 249 1.79 -9.62 -9.35
N ASN A 250 0.95 -8.59 -9.47
CA ASN A 250 0.47 -7.81 -8.35
C ASN A 250 -0.80 -8.40 -7.70
N TYR A 251 -1.71 -8.97 -8.51
CA TYR A 251 -3.07 -9.32 -8.06
C TYR A 251 -3.54 -10.74 -8.43
N GLY A 252 -2.67 -11.57 -9.02
CA GLY A 252 -3.04 -12.87 -9.60
C GLY A 252 -3.71 -13.83 -8.62
N ALA A 253 -3.29 -13.90 -7.36
CA ALA A 253 -3.95 -14.74 -6.36
C ALA A 253 -5.35 -14.22 -6.00
N LEU A 254 -5.51 -12.91 -5.86
CA LEU A 254 -6.82 -12.28 -5.67
C LEU A 254 -7.73 -12.54 -6.88
N LEU A 255 -7.22 -12.34 -8.10
CA LEU A 255 -7.97 -12.53 -9.33
C LEU A 255 -8.40 -13.98 -9.51
N GLN A 256 -7.55 -14.96 -9.18
CA GLN A 256 -7.93 -16.37 -9.17
C GLN A 256 -9.12 -16.64 -8.26
N ARG A 257 -9.09 -16.11 -7.03
CA ARG A 257 -10.17 -16.30 -6.05
C ARG A 257 -11.47 -15.65 -6.52
N LEU A 258 -11.42 -14.41 -6.98
CA LEU A 258 -12.59 -13.69 -7.51
C LEU A 258 -13.17 -14.39 -8.76
N SER A 259 -12.30 -14.90 -9.64
CA SER A 259 -12.68 -15.69 -10.80
C SER A 259 -13.38 -17.00 -10.42
N ARG A 260 -12.87 -17.74 -9.43
CA ARG A 260 -13.52 -18.96 -8.93
C ARG A 260 -14.92 -18.67 -8.40
N ALA A 261 -15.06 -17.63 -7.59
CA ALA A 261 -16.35 -17.22 -7.01
C ALA A 261 -17.42 -16.85 -8.06
N LYS A 262 -17.01 -16.46 -9.28
CA LYS A 262 -17.90 -16.05 -10.37
C LYS A 262 -17.88 -17.02 -11.57
N ALA A 263 -17.22 -18.17 -11.44
CA ALA A 263 -17.00 -19.13 -12.53
C ALA A 263 -16.49 -18.45 -13.82
N LEU A 264 -15.45 -17.61 -13.69
CA LEU A 264 -14.79 -16.92 -14.80
C LEU A 264 -13.43 -17.55 -15.08
N ASP A 265 -13.03 -17.55 -16.36
CA ASP A 265 -11.63 -17.73 -16.71
C ASP A 265 -10.81 -16.58 -16.10
N VAL A 266 -9.73 -16.90 -15.38
CA VAL A 266 -8.86 -15.89 -14.77
C VAL A 266 -8.23 -14.97 -15.81
N ALA A 267 -8.05 -15.43 -17.05
CA ALA A 267 -7.61 -14.59 -18.15
C ALA A 267 -8.60 -13.46 -18.46
N CYS A 268 -9.91 -13.70 -18.32
CA CYS A 268 -10.92 -12.64 -18.47
C CYS A 268 -10.79 -11.61 -17.35
N ALA A 269 -10.59 -12.06 -16.11
CA ALA A 269 -10.44 -11.18 -14.96
C ALA A 269 -9.20 -10.27 -15.08
N VAL A 270 -8.06 -10.83 -15.48
CA VAL A 270 -6.83 -10.06 -15.74
C VAL A 270 -7.05 -9.06 -16.88
N ALA A 271 -7.63 -9.51 -18.00
CA ALA A 271 -7.83 -8.67 -19.18
C ALA A 271 -8.78 -7.49 -18.92
N VAL A 272 -9.88 -7.76 -18.24
CA VAL A 272 -10.87 -6.74 -17.86
C VAL A 272 -10.25 -5.74 -16.87
N LEU A 273 -9.50 -6.20 -15.86
CA LEU A 273 -8.82 -5.28 -14.95
C LEU A 273 -7.77 -4.42 -15.67
N CYS A 274 -7.03 -4.97 -16.63
CA CYS A 274 -6.07 -4.20 -17.44
C CYS A 274 -6.69 -3.09 -18.29
N VAL A 275 -7.94 -3.26 -18.73
CA VAL A 275 -8.64 -2.31 -19.61
C VAL A 275 -9.44 -1.29 -18.82
N GLU A 276 -10.18 -1.76 -17.82
CA GLU A 276 -11.14 -0.94 -17.07
C GLU A 276 -10.51 -0.25 -15.86
N SER A 277 -9.29 -0.64 -15.49
CA SER A 277 -8.50 0.01 -14.46
C SER A 277 -7.15 0.45 -14.99
N SER A 278 -6.71 1.62 -14.54
CA SER A 278 -5.31 2.04 -14.70
C SER A 278 -4.33 1.21 -13.85
N GLY A 279 -4.82 0.29 -13.01
CA GLY A 279 -4.04 -0.49 -12.05
C GLY A 279 -3.55 0.32 -10.83
N LYS A 280 -3.78 1.65 -10.84
CA LYS A 280 -3.42 2.59 -9.79
C LYS A 280 -4.68 3.01 -9.01
N GLY A 281 -4.72 2.67 -7.73
CA GLY A 281 -5.84 2.96 -6.83
C GLY A 281 -5.54 4.00 -5.77
N PHE A 282 -4.26 4.33 -5.60
CA PHE A 282 -3.73 5.29 -4.64
C PHE A 282 -2.74 6.22 -5.33
N GLU A 283 -2.69 7.47 -4.89
CA GLU A 283 -1.72 8.44 -5.38
C GLU A 283 -0.67 8.75 -4.30
N TYR A 284 0.54 8.22 -4.50
CA TYR A 284 1.68 8.40 -3.59
C TYR A 284 1.89 9.86 -3.18
N ASP A 285 1.95 10.76 -4.16
CA ASP A 285 2.12 12.21 -3.97
C ASP A 285 0.97 12.94 -3.29
N ASN A 286 -0.14 12.25 -3.08
CA ASN A 286 -1.27 12.78 -2.34
C ASN A 286 -1.45 11.98 -1.05
N GLN A 287 -0.36 11.80 -0.29
CA GLN A 287 -0.35 11.10 1.00
C GLN A 287 -0.80 9.63 0.87
N ASN A 288 -0.50 9.02 -0.28
CA ASN A 288 -1.00 7.69 -0.64
C ASN A 288 -2.53 7.54 -0.51
N ARG A 289 -3.29 8.63 -0.69
CA ARG A 289 -4.75 8.59 -0.63
C ARG A 289 -5.32 7.88 -1.85
N MET A 290 -6.47 7.25 -1.65
CA MET A 290 -7.27 6.67 -2.73
C MET A 290 -7.48 7.69 -3.85
N ILE A 291 -7.36 7.25 -5.11
CA ILE A 291 -7.69 8.09 -6.25
C ILE A 291 -9.19 8.34 -6.26
N ILE A 292 -9.59 9.61 -6.28
CA ILE A 292 -10.99 10.01 -6.36
C ILE A 292 -11.24 10.99 -7.52
N ARG A 293 -12.50 11.10 -7.91
CA ARG A 293 -12.99 12.23 -8.71
C ARG A 293 -14.27 12.75 -8.09
N PHE A 294 -14.27 14.01 -7.66
CA PHE A 294 -15.43 14.65 -7.05
C PHE A 294 -16.37 15.27 -8.08
N GLU A 295 -17.64 14.89 -8.01
CA GLU A 295 -18.63 15.29 -8.99
C GLU A 295 -19.62 16.30 -8.38
N ASN A 296 -19.36 17.60 -8.56
CA ASN A 296 -20.23 18.69 -8.09
C ASN A 296 -21.72 18.48 -8.44
N HIS A 297 -22.02 17.97 -9.64
CA HIS A 297 -23.39 17.72 -10.06
C HIS A 297 -24.05 16.56 -9.29
N LYS A 298 -23.26 15.59 -8.78
CA LYS A 298 -23.73 14.54 -7.87
C LYS A 298 -23.93 15.11 -6.46
N PHE A 299 -23.01 15.96 -6.00
CA PHE A 299 -23.17 16.61 -4.69
C PHE A 299 -24.39 17.53 -4.66
N TYR A 300 -24.68 18.21 -5.78
CA TYR A 300 -25.94 18.92 -5.98
C TYR A 300 -27.15 17.97 -5.88
N ARG A 301 -27.10 16.81 -6.54
CA ARG A 301 -28.20 15.83 -6.49
C ARG A 301 -28.48 15.34 -5.06
N TYR A 302 -27.44 15.01 -4.30
CA TYR A 302 -27.59 14.39 -2.98
C TYR A 302 -27.79 15.40 -1.84
N TRP A 303 -27.26 16.62 -1.96
CA TRP A 303 -27.35 17.64 -0.92
C TRP A 303 -27.78 19.02 -1.46
N GLY A 304 -27.14 19.50 -2.52
CA GLY A 304 -27.31 20.89 -2.99
C GLY A 304 -28.70 21.23 -3.52
N LYS A 305 -29.51 20.25 -3.94
CA LYS A 305 -30.89 20.48 -4.41
C LYS A 305 -31.79 21.02 -3.29
N GLN A 306 -31.55 20.60 -2.05
CA GLN A 306 -32.27 21.09 -0.87
C GLN A 306 -31.60 22.34 -0.26
N HIS A 307 -30.32 22.58 -0.59
CA HIS A 307 -29.48 23.63 -0.02
C HIS A 307 -28.91 24.56 -1.09
N GLN A 308 -29.74 24.95 -2.07
CA GLN A 308 -29.25 25.57 -3.31
C GLN A 308 -28.43 26.85 -3.07
N ALA A 309 -28.89 27.75 -2.19
CA ALA A 309 -28.17 28.98 -1.89
C ALA A 309 -26.76 28.72 -1.32
N GLN A 310 -26.61 27.70 -0.47
CA GLN A 310 -25.32 27.32 0.10
C GLN A 310 -24.46 26.54 -0.90
N PHE A 311 -25.06 25.71 -1.74
CA PHE A 311 -24.36 25.06 -2.84
C PHE A 311 -23.75 26.08 -3.80
N ASP A 312 -24.54 27.06 -4.25
CA ASP A 312 -24.13 28.09 -5.22
C ASP A 312 -23.03 29.02 -4.66
N GLN A 313 -22.89 29.10 -3.33
CA GLN A 313 -21.78 29.80 -2.69
C GLN A 313 -20.43 29.09 -2.89
N HIS A 314 -20.40 27.76 -2.95
CA HIS A 314 -19.17 26.98 -2.85
C HIS A 314 -18.86 26.07 -4.03
N PHE A 315 -19.86 25.66 -4.79
CA PHE A 315 -19.73 24.68 -5.88
C PHE A 315 -20.48 25.17 -7.12
N LYS A 316 -19.92 24.85 -8.29
CA LYS A 316 -20.64 25.02 -9.56
C LYS A 316 -20.18 24.03 -10.61
N TYR A 317 -21.03 23.82 -11.61
CA TYR A 317 -20.77 23.00 -12.78
C TYR A 317 -21.59 23.55 -13.97
N THR A 318 -21.26 23.13 -15.19
CA THR A 318 -21.96 23.59 -16.39
C THR A 318 -23.35 22.93 -16.48
N LYS A 319 -24.41 23.74 -16.33
CA LYS A 319 -25.79 23.28 -16.54
C LYS A 319 -25.97 22.80 -17.99
N GLY A 320 -26.69 21.69 -18.18
CA GLY A 320 -26.87 21.04 -19.49
C GLY A 320 -25.69 20.16 -19.96
N LYS A 321 -24.51 20.24 -19.32
CA LYS A 321 -23.36 19.34 -19.53
C LYS A 321 -22.75 18.97 -18.19
N ALA A 322 -23.50 18.19 -17.41
CA ALA A 322 -23.29 17.99 -15.98
C ALA A 322 -21.89 17.49 -15.58
N TRP A 323 -21.14 16.86 -16.49
CA TRP A 323 -19.77 16.36 -16.29
C TRP A 323 -18.65 17.39 -16.58
N THR A 324 -19.00 18.66 -16.84
CA THR A 324 -18.05 19.71 -17.24
C THR A 324 -18.17 20.96 -16.37
N GLY A 325 -17.10 21.77 -16.34
CA GLY A 325 -17.10 23.06 -15.66
C GLY A 325 -17.11 23.00 -14.13
N HIS A 326 -16.64 21.89 -13.55
CA HIS A 326 -16.61 21.70 -12.10
C HIS A 326 -15.60 22.65 -11.44
N GLN A 327 -16.09 23.50 -10.55
CA GLN A 327 -15.28 24.42 -9.77
C GLN A 327 -15.79 24.51 -8.33
N TRP A 328 -14.90 24.85 -7.40
CA TRP A 328 -15.24 25.05 -6.00
C TRP A 328 -14.48 26.23 -5.38
N ARG A 329 -14.89 26.66 -4.18
CA ARG A 329 -14.20 27.65 -3.34
C ARG A 329 -14.61 27.52 -1.88
N THR A 330 -13.71 27.85 -0.96
CA THR A 330 -13.95 27.76 0.49
C THR A 330 -14.84 28.88 1.04
N SER A 331 -14.95 30.01 0.34
CA SER A 331 -15.75 31.17 0.76
C SER A 331 -16.32 31.94 -0.44
N PRO A 332 -17.47 32.63 -0.34
CA PRO A 332 -18.09 33.36 -1.46
C PRO A 332 -17.24 34.49 -2.08
N ASP A 333 -16.25 35.00 -1.35
CA ASP A 333 -15.30 36.03 -1.76
C ASP A 333 -14.03 35.45 -2.40
N HIS A 334 -13.78 34.14 -2.26
CA HIS A 334 -12.63 33.47 -2.86
C HIS A 334 -12.84 33.20 -4.36
N GLN A 335 -11.72 33.12 -5.08
CA GLN A 335 -11.69 32.77 -6.50
C GLN A 335 -12.15 31.33 -6.74
N TRP A 336 -12.88 31.13 -7.83
CA TRP A 336 -13.30 29.80 -8.26
C TRP A 336 -12.12 28.96 -8.74
N GLN A 337 -12.00 27.73 -8.26
CA GLN A 337 -10.89 26.84 -8.60
C GLN A 337 -11.41 25.60 -9.33
N SER A 338 -10.80 25.27 -10.47
CA SER A 338 -10.93 23.94 -11.07
C SER A 338 -10.05 22.95 -10.32
N PHE A 339 -10.52 21.70 -10.22
CA PHE A 339 -9.86 20.67 -9.43
C PHE A 339 -9.64 19.35 -10.19
N HIS A 340 -10.37 19.13 -11.28
CA HIS A 340 -10.21 17.91 -12.07
C HIS A 340 -8.81 17.70 -12.63
N GLY A 341 -8.36 16.45 -12.58
CA GLY A 341 -7.03 16.04 -13.06
C GLY A 341 -5.91 16.26 -12.05
N ASN A 342 -6.21 16.70 -10.82
CA ASN A 342 -5.24 16.86 -9.75
C ASN A 342 -5.79 16.28 -8.44
N GLN A 343 -5.25 15.16 -7.94
CA GLN A 343 -5.83 14.49 -6.77
C GLN A 343 -5.80 15.34 -5.49
N ALA A 344 -4.77 16.16 -5.28
CA ALA A 344 -4.75 17.03 -4.10
C ALA A 344 -5.94 18.00 -4.13
N LYS A 345 -6.26 18.56 -5.30
CA LYS A 345 -7.43 19.44 -5.47
C LYS A 345 -8.76 18.69 -5.42
N GLU A 346 -8.83 17.49 -6.00
CA GLU A 346 -10.01 16.61 -5.90
C GLU A 346 -10.34 16.32 -4.43
N TRP A 347 -9.32 15.96 -3.65
CA TRP A 347 -9.46 15.72 -2.21
C TRP A 347 -9.78 16.98 -1.41
N GLN A 348 -9.27 18.15 -1.78
CA GLN A 348 -9.67 19.40 -1.12
C GLN A 348 -11.15 19.72 -1.33
N ALA A 349 -11.64 19.59 -2.58
CA ALA A 349 -13.06 19.77 -2.88
C ALA A 349 -13.93 18.74 -2.15
N PHE A 350 -13.52 17.47 -2.16
CA PHE A 350 -14.20 16.40 -1.44
C PHE A 350 -14.23 16.63 0.07
N LEU A 351 -13.10 16.94 0.72
CA LEU A 351 -13.05 17.18 2.16
C LEU A 351 -13.90 18.39 2.59
N PHE A 352 -13.93 19.43 1.75
CA PHE A 352 -14.80 20.57 1.99
C PHE A 352 -16.29 20.18 1.87
N ALA A 353 -16.66 19.40 0.85
CA ALA A 353 -18.00 18.85 0.73
C ALA A 353 -18.34 17.91 1.90
N GLN A 354 -17.40 17.09 2.36
CA GLN A 354 -17.56 16.17 3.48
C GLN A 354 -17.79 16.92 4.80
N SER A 355 -17.19 18.10 4.99
CA SER A 355 -17.47 18.96 6.16
C SER A 355 -18.87 19.58 6.16
N ILE A 356 -19.53 19.61 4.99
CA ILE A 356 -20.90 20.10 4.84
C ILE A 356 -21.89 18.95 5.02
N ASP A 357 -21.70 17.87 4.27
CA ASP A 357 -22.51 16.65 4.36
C ASP A 357 -21.65 15.44 3.98
N LYS A 358 -21.34 14.63 4.99
CA LYS A 358 -20.41 13.50 4.88
C LYS A 358 -20.91 12.44 3.90
N GLU A 359 -22.18 12.03 4.03
CA GLU A 359 -22.76 10.97 3.21
C GLU A 359 -22.89 11.43 1.74
N ALA A 360 -23.46 12.62 1.50
CA ALA A 360 -23.63 13.15 0.16
C ALA A 360 -22.29 13.37 -0.55
N ALA A 361 -21.23 13.78 0.17
CA ALA A 361 -19.90 13.91 -0.39
C ALA A 361 -19.34 12.55 -0.86
N MET A 362 -19.47 11.50 -0.04
CA MET A 362 -19.01 10.15 -0.40
C MET A 362 -19.83 9.53 -1.53
N LEU A 363 -21.15 9.79 -1.60
CA LEU A 363 -21.98 9.41 -2.75
C LEU A 363 -21.55 10.12 -4.05
N SER A 364 -20.80 11.22 -3.95
CA SER A 364 -20.46 12.12 -5.05
C SER A 364 -19.04 11.97 -5.57
N ILE A 365 -18.30 10.95 -5.14
CA ILE A 365 -16.96 10.63 -5.69
C ILE A 365 -16.97 9.29 -6.44
N SER A 366 -16.21 9.19 -7.54
CA SER A 366 -15.70 7.90 -7.99
C SER A 366 -14.47 7.53 -7.18
N MET A 367 -14.29 6.25 -6.88
CA MET A 367 -13.32 5.75 -5.91
C MET A 367 -12.40 4.69 -6.51
N GLY A 368 -11.11 4.82 -6.23
CA GLY A 368 -10.08 3.81 -6.45
C GLY A 368 -9.72 3.54 -7.91
N ALA A 369 -8.96 2.48 -8.11
CA ALA A 369 -8.49 2.02 -9.41
C ALA A 369 -9.61 1.74 -10.44
N PRO A 370 -10.81 1.24 -10.04
CA PRO A 370 -11.92 1.04 -10.98
C PRO A 370 -12.85 2.25 -11.13
N GLN A 371 -12.60 3.35 -10.40
CA GLN A 371 -13.42 4.56 -10.44
C GLN A 371 -14.93 4.31 -10.21
N ILE A 372 -15.27 3.45 -9.24
CA ILE A 372 -16.67 3.15 -8.92
C ILE A 372 -17.27 4.31 -8.14
N MET A 373 -18.42 4.83 -8.59
CA MET A 373 -19.13 5.89 -7.88
C MET A 373 -19.66 5.42 -6.53
N GLY A 374 -19.50 6.24 -5.49
CA GLY A 374 -19.93 5.91 -4.13
C GLY A 374 -21.39 5.52 -4.01
N PHE A 375 -22.29 6.08 -4.82
CA PHE A 375 -23.71 5.69 -4.82
C PHE A 375 -23.99 4.24 -5.24
N ASN A 376 -22.99 3.50 -5.73
CA ASN A 376 -23.11 2.08 -6.04
C ASN A 376 -22.78 1.16 -4.84
N TYR A 377 -22.56 1.70 -3.63
CA TYR A 377 -22.13 0.93 -2.45
C TYR A 377 -22.99 -0.33 -2.20
N ARG A 378 -24.33 -0.22 -2.26
CA ARG A 378 -25.23 -1.38 -2.08
C ARG A 378 -25.08 -2.42 -3.18
N GLN A 379 -24.90 -1.98 -4.43
CA GLN A 379 -24.75 -2.89 -5.57
C GLN A 379 -23.51 -3.77 -5.42
N ILE A 380 -22.45 -3.25 -4.81
CA ILE A 380 -21.18 -3.96 -4.66
C ILE A 380 -20.99 -4.62 -3.28
N GLY A 381 -22.02 -4.57 -2.43
CA GLY A 381 -22.11 -5.37 -1.20
C GLY A 381 -21.83 -4.63 0.12
N TYR A 382 -21.83 -3.30 0.14
CA TYR A 382 -21.68 -2.53 1.39
C TYR A 382 -23.03 -2.04 1.92
N ASP A 383 -23.18 -1.92 3.24
CA ASP A 383 -24.42 -1.47 3.88
C ASP A 383 -24.65 0.02 3.70
N ASN A 384 -23.57 0.78 3.65
CA ASN A 384 -23.55 2.23 3.46
C ASN A 384 -22.30 2.68 2.67
N VAL A 385 -22.32 3.93 2.18
CA VAL A 385 -21.23 4.47 1.37
C VAL A 385 -19.94 4.72 2.18
N GLU A 386 -20.04 4.89 3.49
CA GLU A 386 -18.89 5.06 4.37
C GLU A 386 -18.08 3.76 4.45
N GLN A 387 -18.74 2.61 4.65
CA GLN A 387 -18.08 1.30 4.61
C GLN A 387 -17.38 1.06 3.26
N MET A 388 -18.02 1.43 2.14
CA MET A 388 -17.38 1.34 0.81
C MET A 388 -16.13 2.23 0.73
N PHE A 389 -16.26 3.49 1.17
CA PHE A 389 -15.18 4.47 1.13
C PHE A 389 -13.99 4.02 1.99
N ASP A 390 -14.27 3.55 3.20
CA ASP A 390 -13.27 3.05 4.13
C ASP A 390 -12.57 1.84 3.52
N ALA A 391 -13.32 0.80 3.11
CA ALA A 391 -12.78 -0.40 2.48
C ALA A 391 -11.89 -0.08 1.27
N PHE A 392 -12.29 0.86 0.41
CA PHE A 392 -11.49 1.26 -0.74
C PHE A 392 -10.26 2.09 -0.35
N CYS A 393 -10.31 2.84 0.75
CA CYS A 393 -9.14 3.47 1.36
C CYS A 393 -8.16 2.46 1.99
N GLU A 394 -8.63 1.30 2.44
CA GLU A 394 -7.76 0.29 3.09
C GLU A 394 -6.83 -0.42 2.12
N GLY A 395 -7.29 -0.68 0.89
CA GLY A 395 -6.48 -1.47 -0.02
C GLY A 395 -7.03 -1.66 -1.42
N MET A 396 -6.10 -1.99 -2.32
CA MET A 396 -6.40 -2.29 -3.71
C MET A 396 -7.27 -3.55 -3.85
N ASP A 397 -7.19 -4.43 -2.87
CA ASP A 397 -7.91 -5.67 -2.80
C ASP A 397 -9.42 -5.46 -2.66
N SER A 398 -9.85 -4.54 -1.79
CA SER A 398 -11.24 -4.08 -1.69
C SER A 398 -11.70 -3.30 -2.93
N GLN A 399 -10.83 -2.48 -3.52
CA GLN A 399 -11.14 -1.78 -4.78
C GLN A 399 -11.37 -2.76 -5.94
N ILE A 400 -10.51 -3.77 -6.09
CA ILE A 400 -10.64 -4.83 -7.11
C ILE A 400 -11.85 -5.71 -6.79
N ALA A 401 -12.06 -6.12 -5.54
CA ALA A 401 -13.24 -6.91 -5.18
C ALA A 401 -14.55 -6.15 -5.49
N GLY A 402 -14.61 -4.86 -5.16
CA GLY A 402 -15.75 -3.99 -5.50
C GLY A 402 -15.99 -3.88 -7.01
N PHE A 403 -14.93 -3.81 -7.80
CA PHE A 403 -15.01 -3.84 -9.28
C PHE A 403 -15.66 -5.12 -9.80
N PHE A 404 -15.25 -6.29 -9.30
CA PHE A 404 -15.86 -7.55 -9.69
C PHE A 404 -17.29 -7.72 -9.16
N ASN A 405 -17.61 -7.14 -8.00
CA ASN A 405 -18.98 -7.14 -7.47
C ASN A 405 -19.92 -6.23 -8.25
N PHE A 406 -19.40 -5.25 -8.99
CA PHE A 406 -20.20 -4.41 -9.87
C PHE A 406 -20.76 -5.18 -11.08
N PHE A 407 -20.16 -6.31 -11.45
CA PHE A 407 -20.60 -7.11 -12.60
C PHE A 407 -21.99 -7.70 -12.39
N SER A 408 -22.92 -7.34 -13.29
CA SER A 408 -24.25 -7.92 -13.32
C SER A 408 -24.20 -9.38 -13.79
N PRO A 409 -25.26 -10.19 -13.52
CA PRO A 409 -25.33 -11.56 -14.03
C PRO A 409 -25.16 -11.66 -15.55
N ALA A 410 -25.66 -10.66 -16.29
CA ALA A 410 -25.48 -10.58 -17.75
C ALA A 410 -24.01 -10.35 -18.15
N MET A 411 -23.31 -9.44 -17.45
CA MET A 411 -21.88 -9.19 -17.67
C MET A 411 -21.04 -10.44 -17.38
N ILE A 412 -21.32 -11.15 -16.30
CA ILE A 412 -20.64 -12.40 -15.96
C ILE A 412 -20.86 -13.43 -17.07
N LYS A 413 -22.11 -13.62 -17.54
CA LYS A 413 -22.42 -14.55 -18.63
C LYS A 413 -21.69 -14.20 -19.94
N GLN A 414 -21.58 -12.92 -20.27
CA GLN A 414 -20.85 -12.45 -21.45
C GLN A 414 -19.36 -12.76 -21.37
N LEU A 415 -18.74 -12.57 -20.19
CA LEU A 415 -17.35 -12.97 -19.98
C LEU A 415 -17.16 -14.49 -20.05
N GLN A 416 -18.10 -15.29 -19.52
CA GLN A 416 -18.07 -16.76 -19.64
C GLN A 416 -18.15 -17.22 -21.10
N GLN A 417 -18.83 -16.46 -21.96
CA GLN A 417 -18.95 -16.71 -23.40
C GLN A 417 -17.84 -16.05 -24.22
N LEU A 418 -16.89 -15.36 -23.56
CA LEU A 418 -15.83 -14.55 -24.18
C LEU A 418 -16.35 -13.46 -25.15
N ASP A 419 -17.60 -13.01 -24.95
CA ASP A 419 -18.23 -11.89 -25.69
C ASP A 419 -17.84 -10.56 -25.04
N PHE A 420 -16.62 -10.14 -25.31
CA PHE A 420 -16.05 -8.92 -24.72
C PHE A 420 -16.70 -7.64 -25.22
N VAL A 421 -17.34 -7.65 -26.39
CA VAL A 421 -18.05 -6.47 -26.91
C VAL A 421 -19.38 -6.29 -26.17
N ALA A 422 -20.11 -7.38 -25.90
CA ALA A 422 -21.30 -7.32 -25.08
C ALA A 422 -20.98 -6.95 -23.63
N PHE A 423 -19.90 -7.50 -23.06
CA PHE A 423 -19.41 -7.08 -21.74
C PHE A 423 -19.08 -5.59 -21.70
N ALA A 424 -18.27 -5.10 -22.65
CA ALA A 424 -17.90 -3.69 -22.73
C ALA A 424 -19.12 -2.76 -22.89
N LYS A 425 -20.15 -3.20 -23.62
CA LYS A 425 -21.43 -2.48 -23.68
C LYS A 425 -22.11 -2.41 -22.31
N GLY A 426 -22.14 -3.53 -21.57
CA GLY A 426 -22.74 -3.60 -20.24
C GLY A 426 -22.03 -2.71 -19.22
N TYR A 427 -20.71 -2.60 -19.31
CA TYR A 427 -19.89 -1.83 -18.38
C TYR A 427 -19.74 -0.35 -18.76
N ASN A 428 -19.36 -0.05 -20.01
CA ASN A 428 -19.04 1.30 -20.50
C ASN A 428 -20.17 1.98 -21.30
N GLY A 429 -21.24 1.25 -21.64
CA GLY A 429 -22.30 1.74 -22.52
C GLY A 429 -21.99 1.60 -24.02
N ASP A 430 -22.90 2.07 -24.87
CA ASP A 430 -22.86 1.81 -26.32
C ASP A 430 -21.74 2.56 -27.08
N GLY A 431 -21.20 3.66 -26.53
CA GLY A 431 -20.40 4.63 -27.28
C GLY A 431 -19.03 4.14 -27.79
N GLN A 432 -18.37 3.20 -27.09
CA GLN A 432 -17.03 2.70 -27.44
C GLN A 432 -16.89 1.17 -27.28
N LYS A 433 -18.00 0.44 -27.19
CA LYS A 433 -18.02 -0.99 -26.85
C LYS A 433 -17.13 -1.87 -27.74
N GLN A 434 -17.01 -1.58 -29.05
CA GLN A 434 -16.16 -2.35 -29.96
C GLN A 434 -14.68 -2.18 -29.61
N LYS A 435 -14.26 -0.94 -29.29
CA LYS A 435 -12.88 -0.61 -28.97
C LYS A 435 -12.45 -1.26 -27.65
N TYR A 436 -13.27 -1.11 -26.61
CA TYR A 436 -13.02 -1.73 -25.31
C TYR A 436 -13.06 -3.25 -25.39
N GLY A 437 -14.04 -3.82 -26.11
CA GLY A 437 -14.11 -5.27 -26.34
C GLY A 437 -12.85 -5.82 -27.04
N GLN A 438 -12.33 -5.11 -28.04
CA GLN A 438 -11.08 -5.48 -28.71
C GLN A 438 -9.87 -5.40 -27.78
N TRP A 439 -9.78 -4.37 -26.94
CA TRP A 439 -8.71 -4.26 -25.94
C TRP A 439 -8.74 -5.40 -24.93
N ILE A 440 -9.93 -5.76 -24.43
CA ILE A 440 -10.10 -6.90 -23.53
C ILE A 440 -9.66 -8.19 -24.23
N ARG A 441 -10.05 -8.39 -25.50
CA ARG A 441 -9.60 -9.56 -26.29
C ARG A 441 -8.07 -9.63 -26.39
N ASN A 442 -7.43 -8.53 -26.76
CA ASN A 442 -5.99 -8.47 -26.92
C ASN A 442 -5.24 -8.81 -25.60
N HIS A 443 -5.74 -8.33 -24.46
CA HIS A 443 -5.15 -8.65 -23.15
C HIS A 443 -5.44 -10.09 -22.72
N TYR A 444 -6.62 -10.62 -23.03
CA TYR A 444 -6.96 -12.02 -22.78
C TYR A 444 -6.00 -12.96 -23.52
N ASP A 445 -5.82 -12.74 -24.82
CA ASP A 445 -4.94 -13.55 -25.67
C ASP A 445 -3.47 -13.44 -25.24
N ALA A 446 -3.02 -12.23 -24.88
CA ALA A 446 -1.67 -12.00 -24.37
C ALA A 446 -1.40 -12.72 -23.04
N PHE A 447 -2.38 -12.73 -22.12
CA PHE A 447 -2.24 -13.43 -20.84
C PHE A 447 -2.18 -14.94 -21.04
N LYS A 448 -3.08 -15.52 -21.84
CA LYS A 448 -3.07 -16.96 -22.15
C LYS A 448 -1.72 -17.40 -22.72
N HIS A 449 -1.21 -16.67 -23.70
CA HIS A 449 0.08 -16.97 -24.30
C HIS A 449 1.23 -17.00 -23.28
N LEU A 450 1.34 -15.98 -22.42
CA LEU A 450 2.39 -15.90 -21.41
C LEU A 450 2.25 -16.96 -20.32
N HIS A 451 1.01 -17.23 -19.89
CA HIS A 451 0.73 -18.19 -18.82
C HIS A 451 1.03 -19.62 -19.27
N ASP A 452 0.62 -20.01 -20.47
CA ASP A 452 0.83 -21.35 -21.00
C ASP A 452 2.33 -21.63 -21.26
N GLN A 453 3.08 -20.64 -21.74
CA GLN A 453 4.54 -20.73 -21.90
C GLN A 453 5.25 -20.95 -20.56
N THR A 454 4.82 -20.25 -19.52
CA THR A 454 5.43 -20.33 -18.19
C THR A 454 5.16 -21.70 -17.55
N LEU A 455 3.93 -22.21 -17.68
CA LEU A 455 3.56 -23.55 -17.22
C LEU A 455 4.36 -24.65 -17.95
N THR A 456 4.52 -24.53 -19.27
CA THR A 456 5.29 -25.49 -20.08
C THR A 456 6.77 -25.50 -19.69
N THR A 457 7.36 -24.33 -19.47
CA THR A 457 8.76 -24.19 -19.04
C THR A 457 8.99 -24.82 -17.66
N ASN A 458 8.09 -24.55 -16.71
CA ASN A 458 8.18 -25.10 -15.36
C ASN A 458 7.99 -26.63 -15.34
N ALA A 459 7.10 -27.16 -16.19
CA ALA A 459 6.90 -28.60 -16.32
C ALA A 459 8.13 -29.31 -16.91
N ASN A 460 8.80 -28.71 -17.89
CA ASN A 460 10.03 -29.26 -18.48
C ASN A 460 11.18 -29.23 -17.47
N ASN A 461 11.33 -28.15 -16.69
CA ASN A 461 12.39 -28.06 -15.69
C ASN A 461 12.23 -29.08 -14.55
N ARG A 462 10.98 -29.42 -14.16
CA ARG A 462 10.71 -30.46 -13.15
C ARG A 462 10.91 -31.90 -13.65
N ARG A 463 11.00 -32.12 -14.96
CA ARG A 463 11.29 -33.45 -15.54
C ARG A 463 12.79 -33.68 -15.74
N LEU A 464 13.60 -32.62 -15.67
CA LEU A 464 15.06 -32.65 -15.87
C LEU A 464 15.84 -32.60 -14.55
N ALA A 465 15.15 -32.33 -13.42
CA ALA A 465 15.66 -32.42 -12.05
C ALA A 465 15.10 -33.68 -11.40
#